data_AF-A0A8I0TX08-F1
#
_entry.id   AF-A0A8I0TX08-F1
#
_cell.length_a   1.000
_cell.length_b   1.000
_cell.length_c   1.000
_cell.angle_alpha   90.00
_cell.angle_beta   90.00
_cell.angle_gamma   90.00
#
_symmetry.space_group_name_H-M   'P 1'
#
loop_
_entity.id
_entity.type
_entity.pdbx_description
1 polymer ?
#
loop_
_entity_poly.entity_id
_entity_poly.type
_entity_poly.pdbx_seq_one_letter_code
_entity_poly.pdbx_strand_id
1 'polypeptide(L)'
;MLTVRGISYLVGEASADDTRRDMEVIARDLHCTTVMLIGDGKRLIDAARTALETGLGVYIRPHVTELPQPQVLEQLDAVAEAAEALRREHPDRVTLLVGSEFSHTVPGVVPGPRSFLRLKLIVRFHRVLRRRIDRRLHRLLPTAVTTARRRFGGPVTYSAAAWERVDWSLFDVVGVSLYRSGRNHPTYADRLRTLVRDHDKPVVITEFGCGAFTGADRRGAGSFWIVNWFAVPPRIRGDHPRDETVQARYLGELIGQYDAEGVHGCFVFTFAMPDFARHDDPRFDLDRAGFGIVAVTDDGVRGPKEAFHEVARRYGDIAEEG
;
A
#
# COMPACT_ATOMS: atom_id res chain seq x y z
N MET A 1 5.08 -7.00 -19.44
CA MET A 1 5.54 -5.67 -18.99
C MET A 1 4.50 -5.04 -18.08
N LEU A 2 4.93 -4.52 -16.92
CA LEU A 2 4.07 -3.83 -15.96
C LEU A 2 3.39 -2.62 -16.62
N THR A 3 2.05 -2.66 -16.72
CA THR A 3 1.26 -1.51 -17.18
C THR A 3 1.25 -0.40 -16.12
N VAL A 4 1.19 -0.79 -14.84
CA VAL A 4 1.19 0.15 -13.72
C VAL A 4 2.49 0.01 -12.92
N ARG A 5 3.38 0.98 -13.09
CA ARG A 5 4.58 1.19 -12.27
C ARG A 5 4.21 2.15 -11.16
N GLY A 6 3.90 1.59 -10.00
CA GLY A 6 3.22 2.30 -8.93
C GLY A 6 4.06 2.51 -7.69
N ILE A 7 3.74 3.58 -6.97
CA ILE A 7 4.15 3.80 -5.59
C ILE A 7 2.98 4.30 -4.75
N SER A 8 2.96 3.93 -3.49
CA SER A 8 1.98 4.45 -2.52
C SER A 8 2.45 5.80 -1.99
N TYR A 9 1.50 6.68 -1.67
CA TYR A 9 1.76 7.96 -1.04
C TYR A 9 0.78 8.17 0.11
N LEU A 10 1.32 8.32 1.32
CA LEU A 10 0.55 8.58 2.53
C LEU A 10 0.18 10.07 2.57
N VAL A 11 -1.10 10.37 2.44
CA VAL A 11 -1.60 11.75 2.47
C VAL A 11 -1.64 12.22 3.92
N GLY A 12 -0.65 13.04 4.28
CA GLY A 12 -0.52 13.65 5.59
C GLY A 12 -0.84 15.14 5.59
N GLU A 13 -0.06 15.90 6.34
CA GLU A 13 -0.22 17.36 6.50
C GLU A 13 0.66 18.19 5.56
N ALA A 14 1.23 17.55 4.53
CA ALA A 14 2.06 18.24 3.56
C ALA A 14 1.31 19.38 2.87
N SER A 15 2.03 20.47 2.56
CA SER A 15 1.46 21.57 1.79
C SER A 15 1.08 21.11 0.38
N ALA A 16 0.24 21.89 -0.32
CA ALA A 16 -0.10 21.62 -1.71
C ALA A 16 1.13 21.66 -2.62
N ASP A 17 2.07 22.57 -2.35
CA ASP A 17 3.31 22.72 -3.11
C ASP A 17 4.26 21.53 -2.88
N ASP A 18 4.37 21.06 -1.64
CA ASP A 18 5.17 19.87 -1.34
C ASP A 18 4.54 18.62 -1.96
N THR A 19 3.22 18.50 -1.91
CA THR A 19 2.50 17.40 -2.58
C THR A 19 2.75 17.44 -4.08
N ARG A 20 2.69 18.61 -4.73
CA ARG A 20 2.99 18.75 -6.16
C ARG A 20 4.43 18.35 -6.48
N ARG A 21 5.40 18.83 -5.70
CA ARG A 21 6.82 18.48 -5.86
C ARG A 21 7.03 16.96 -5.73
N ASP A 22 6.40 16.35 -4.73
CA ASP A 22 6.49 14.91 -4.52
C ASP A 22 5.88 14.14 -5.72
N MET A 23 4.75 14.57 -6.27
CA MET A 23 4.16 13.95 -7.47
C MET A 23 5.06 14.12 -8.71
N GLU A 24 5.75 15.25 -8.86
CA GLU A 24 6.71 15.47 -9.95
C GLU A 24 7.92 14.53 -9.84
N VAL A 25 8.47 14.35 -8.63
CA VAL A 25 9.55 13.38 -8.36
C VAL A 25 9.08 11.96 -8.64
N ILE A 26 7.86 11.60 -8.19
CA ILE A 26 7.27 10.28 -8.44
C ILE A 26 7.11 10.02 -9.94
N ALA A 27 6.64 11.00 -10.72
CA ALA A 27 6.45 10.83 -12.15
C ALA A 27 7.76 10.79 -12.93
N ARG A 28 8.68 11.73 -12.66
CA ARG A 28 9.87 11.97 -13.48
C ARG A 28 11.07 11.17 -13.03
N ASP A 29 11.36 11.18 -11.73
CA ASP A 29 12.60 10.63 -11.19
C ASP A 29 12.45 9.15 -10.84
N LEU A 30 11.25 8.73 -10.40
CA LEU A 30 10.93 7.32 -10.15
C LEU A 30 10.33 6.62 -11.38
N HIS A 31 10.03 7.34 -12.46
CA HIS A 31 9.37 6.81 -13.66
C HIS A 31 8.04 6.10 -13.39
N CYS A 32 7.35 6.46 -12.30
CA CYS A 32 6.04 5.89 -12.00
C CYS A 32 5.00 6.37 -13.00
N THR A 33 4.07 5.49 -13.36
CA THR A 33 2.89 5.83 -14.18
C THR A 33 1.71 6.23 -13.31
N THR A 34 1.66 5.72 -12.08
CA THR A 34 0.48 5.78 -11.21
C THR A 34 0.90 5.91 -9.76
N VAL A 35 0.14 6.68 -8.96
CA VAL A 35 0.32 6.76 -7.51
C VAL A 35 -0.92 6.23 -6.79
N MET A 36 -0.74 5.43 -5.73
CA MET A 36 -1.82 5.05 -4.84
C MET A 36 -1.85 5.99 -3.64
N LEU A 37 -2.87 6.83 -3.56
CA LEU A 37 -3.05 7.80 -2.49
C LEU A 37 -3.83 7.18 -1.35
N ILE A 38 -3.25 7.22 -0.16
CA ILE A 38 -3.79 6.61 1.06
C ILE A 38 -4.05 7.72 2.06
N GLY A 39 -5.31 7.92 2.44
CA GLY A 39 -5.70 8.95 3.39
C GLY A 39 -7.21 9.12 3.46
N ASP A 40 -7.67 10.30 3.87
CA ASP A 40 -9.08 10.59 4.00
C ASP A 40 -9.48 12.02 3.58
N GLY A 41 -10.79 12.24 3.55
CA GLY A 41 -11.40 13.55 3.39
C GLY A 41 -10.97 14.32 2.14
N LYS A 42 -10.98 15.64 2.27
CA LYS A 42 -10.64 16.57 1.18
C LYS A 42 -9.18 16.47 0.76
N ARG A 43 -8.26 16.25 1.71
CA ARG A 43 -6.81 16.16 1.44
C ARG A 43 -6.51 15.02 0.46
N LEU A 44 -7.16 13.87 0.62
CA LEU A 44 -7.03 12.74 -0.31
C LEU A 44 -7.41 13.13 -1.75
N ILE A 45 -8.54 13.82 -1.92
CA ILE A 45 -9.05 14.23 -3.23
C ILE A 45 -8.19 15.32 -3.85
N ASP A 46 -7.72 16.28 -3.05
CA ASP A 46 -6.82 17.33 -3.54
C ASP A 46 -5.49 16.74 -4.02
N ALA A 47 -4.90 15.81 -3.26
CA ALA A 47 -3.69 15.11 -3.69
C ALA A 47 -3.92 14.29 -4.97
N ALA A 48 -5.11 13.68 -5.13
CA ALA A 48 -5.48 12.95 -6.34
C ALA A 48 -5.56 13.87 -7.56
N ARG A 49 -6.14 15.06 -7.41
CA ARG A 49 -6.15 16.08 -8.46
C ARG A 49 -4.73 16.49 -8.84
N THR A 50 -3.87 16.79 -7.87
CA THR A 50 -2.47 17.16 -8.12
C THR A 50 -1.69 16.06 -8.84
N ALA A 51 -1.90 14.78 -8.48
CA ALA A 51 -1.29 13.65 -9.17
C ALA A 51 -1.77 13.55 -10.65
N LEU A 52 -3.06 13.73 -10.90
CA LEU A 52 -3.61 13.72 -12.26
C LEU A 52 -3.06 14.87 -13.12
N GLU A 53 -2.94 16.07 -12.55
CA GLU A 53 -2.36 17.25 -13.21
C GLU A 53 -0.88 17.10 -13.55
N THR A 54 -0.13 16.31 -12.77
CA THR A 54 1.29 16.00 -13.04
C THR A 54 1.46 14.84 -14.02
N GLY A 55 0.37 14.28 -14.51
CA GLY A 55 0.36 13.26 -15.56
C GLY A 55 0.27 11.82 -15.06
N LEU A 56 0.21 11.60 -13.73
CA LEU A 56 0.06 10.27 -13.13
C LEU A 56 -1.37 9.76 -13.24
N GLY A 57 -1.55 8.44 -13.31
CA GLY A 57 -2.79 7.80 -12.89
C GLY A 57 -2.92 7.78 -11.36
N VAL A 58 -4.13 7.60 -10.85
CA VAL A 58 -4.39 7.55 -9.40
C VAL A 58 -5.19 6.33 -8.98
N TYR A 59 -4.72 5.69 -7.92
CA TYR A 59 -5.49 4.72 -7.14
C TYR A 59 -5.89 5.41 -5.83
N ILE A 60 -7.19 5.68 -5.66
CA ILE A 60 -7.71 6.38 -4.48
C ILE A 60 -8.07 5.32 -3.44
N ARG A 61 -7.31 5.29 -2.34
CA ARG A 61 -7.52 4.38 -1.21
C ARG A 61 -7.97 5.16 0.03
N PRO A 62 -9.29 5.30 0.28
CA PRO A 62 -9.75 5.82 1.56
C PRO A 62 -9.25 4.92 2.69
N HIS A 63 -8.63 5.54 3.69
CA HIS A 63 -8.04 4.83 4.81
C HIS A 63 -8.27 5.56 6.12
N VAL A 64 -9.20 5.02 6.91
CA VAL A 64 -9.35 5.39 8.32
C VAL A 64 -9.55 4.09 9.10
N THR A 65 -8.67 3.84 10.06
CA THR A 65 -8.78 2.66 10.93
C THR A 65 -9.80 2.90 12.04
N GLU A 66 -10.39 1.83 12.54
CA GLU A 66 -11.32 1.85 13.69
C GLU A 66 -12.68 2.51 13.47
N LEU A 67 -13.00 2.96 12.26
CA LEU A 67 -14.36 3.42 11.95
C LEU A 67 -15.34 2.25 11.87
N PRO A 68 -16.48 2.30 12.58
CA PRO A 68 -17.58 1.36 12.41
C PRO A 68 -18.03 1.23 10.94
N GLN A 69 -18.54 0.05 10.56
CA GLN A 69 -18.92 -0.26 9.18
C GLN A 69 -19.83 0.79 8.51
N PRO A 70 -20.88 1.34 9.16
CA PRO A 70 -21.70 2.37 8.52
C PRO A 70 -20.92 3.62 8.14
N GLN A 71 -19.98 4.06 8.99
CA GLN A 71 -19.15 5.24 8.75
C GLN A 71 -18.11 4.99 7.66
N VAL A 72 -17.54 3.78 7.59
CA VAL A 72 -16.66 3.38 6.48
C VAL A 72 -17.40 3.46 5.14
N LEU A 73 -18.67 3.03 5.11
CA LEU A 73 -19.50 3.08 3.89
C LEU A 73 -19.91 4.52 3.54
N GLU A 74 -20.24 5.35 4.52
CA GLU A 74 -20.53 6.77 4.31
C GLU A 74 -19.33 7.52 3.72
N GLN A 75 -18.14 7.30 4.29
CA GLN A 75 -16.90 7.87 3.75
C GLN A 75 -16.61 7.35 2.34
N LEU A 76 -16.84 6.06 2.08
CA LEU A 76 -16.67 5.49 0.75
C LEU A 76 -17.64 6.12 -0.27
N ASP A 77 -18.90 6.40 0.10
CA ASP A 77 -19.87 7.08 -0.78
C ASP A 77 -19.37 8.48 -1.16
N ALA A 78 -18.90 9.26 -0.18
CA ALA A 78 -18.37 10.60 -0.40
C ALA A 78 -17.09 10.59 -1.26
N VAL A 79 -16.17 9.67 -1.00
CA VAL A 79 -14.94 9.53 -1.80
C VAL A 79 -15.26 9.04 -3.21
N ALA A 80 -16.25 8.15 -3.38
CA ALA A 80 -16.68 7.68 -4.69
C ALA A 80 -17.30 8.80 -5.55
N GLU A 81 -18.09 9.68 -4.94
CA GLU A 81 -18.64 10.87 -5.61
C GLU A 81 -17.52 11.83 -6.06
N ALA A 82 -16.55 12.10 -5.20
CA ALA A 82 -15.40 12.94 -5.56
C ALA A 82 -14.49 12.30 -6.62
N ALA A 83 -14.25 10.99 -6.52
CA ALA A 83 -13.48 10.23 -7.50
C ALA A 83 -14.15 10.23 -8.88
N GLU A 84 -15.48 10.21 -8.94
CA GLU A 84 -16.23 10.28 -10.20
C GLU A 84 -16.06 11.64 -10.89
N ALA A 85 -16.03 12.74 -10.12
CA ALA A 85 -15.73 14.05 -10.67
C ALA A 85 -14.33 14.06 -11.34
N LEU A 86 -13.31 13.56 -10.63
CA LEU A 86 -11.95 13.43 -11.16
C LEU A 86 -11.90 12.52 -12.41
N ARG A 87 -12.64 11.41 -12.43
CA ARG A 87 -12.69 10.48 -13.57
C ARG A 87 -13.30 11.11 -14.82
N ARG A 88 -14.29 12.01 -14.67
CA ARG A 88 -14.87 12.72 -15.81
C ARG A 88 -13.89 13.70 -16.45
N GLU A 89 -13.06 14.34 -15.62
CA GLU A 89 -12.01 15.26 -16.06
C GLU A 89 -10.79 14.49 -16.63
N HIS A 90 -10.47 13.34 -16.06
CA HIS A 90 -9.34 12.49 -16.45
C HIS A 90 -9.79 11.04 -16.71
N PRO A 91 -10.43 10.76 -17.86
CA PRO A 91 -10.86 9.41 -18.23
C PRO A 91 -9.72 8.39 -18.13
N ASP A 92 -10.06 7.17 -17.70
CA ASP A 92 -9.17 6.00 -17.63
C ASP A 92 -7.95 6.12 -16.69
N ARG A 93 -7.86 7.20 -15.90
CA ARG A 93 -6.74 7.45 -14.97
C ARG A 93 -7.10 7.32 -13.50
N VAL A 94 -8.35 7.01 -13.16
CA VAL A 94 -8.83 6.95 -11.78
C VAL A 94 -9.35 5.55 -11.46
N THR A 95 -8.75 4.90 -10.46
CA THR A 95 -9.22 3.63 -9.87
C THR A 95 -9.56 3.84 -8.40
N LEU A 96 -10.71 3.32 -7.96
CA LEU A 96 -11.16 3.45 -6.56
C LEU A 96 -10.98 2.13 -5.81
N LEU A 97 -10.32 2.17 -4.66
CA LEU A 97 -10.29 1.06 -3.71
C LEU A 97 -11.48 1.19 -2.76
N VAL A 98 -12.32 0.17 -2.67
CA VAL A 98 -13.40 0.15 -1.66
C VAL A 98 -12.85 0.03 -0.24
N GLY A 99 -11.60 -0.42 -0.10
CA GLY A 99 -10.91 -0.53 1.17
C GLY A 99 -9.65 -1.40 1.10
N SER A 100 -9.05 -1.61 2.26
CA SER A 100 -7.86 -2.44 2.43
C SER A 100 -7.93 -3.23 3.73
N GLU A 101 -7.72 -4.54 3.63
CA GLU A 101 -7.53 -5.46 4.74
C GLU A 101 -8.56 -5.31 5.89
N PHE A 102 -9.83 -5.18 5.53
CA PHE A 102 -10.98 -4.96 6.42
C PHE A 102 -11.05 -5.94 7.59
N SER A 103 -10.48 -7.14 7.46
CA SER A 103 -10.37 -8.09 8.58
C SER A 103 -9.77 -7.49 9.84
N HIS A 104 -8.77 -6.61 9.69
CA HIS A 104 -8.10 -5.97 10.81
C HIS A 104 -8.28 -4.45 10.85
N THR A 105 -8.67 -3.78 9.75
CA THR A 105 -8.88 -2.32 9.75
C THR A 105 -10.30 -1.92 10.20
N VAL A 106 -11.33 -2.72 9.90
CA VAL A 106 -12.75 -2.37 10.16
C VAL A 106 -13.34 -3.14 11.36
N PRO A 107 -13.77 -2.46 12.44
CA PRO A 107 -14.32 -3.12 13.62
C PRO A 107 -15.48 -4.06 13.30
N GLY A 108 -15.58 -5.14 14.08
CA GLY A 108 -16.65 -6.13 13.99
C GLY A 108 -16.35 -7.34 13.09
N VAL A 109 -15.34 -7.28 12.22
CA VAL A 109 -14.86 -8.45 11.46
C VAL A 109 -14.13 -9.41 12.41
N VAL A 110 -12.98 -8.98 12.92
CA VAL A 110 -12.26 -9.65 14.03
C VAL A 110 -12.48 -8.87 15.33
N PRO A 111 -12.71 -9.53 16.48
CA PRO A 111 -12.86 -8.85 17.76
C PRO A 111 -11.57 -8.11 18.18
N GLY A 112 -11.71 -6.91 18.73
CA GLY A 112 -10.61 -6.13 19.29
C GLY A 112 -10.81 -4.63 19.06
N PRO A 113 -10.35 -3.77 19.99
CA PRO A 113 -10.61 -2.33 19.94
C PRO A 113 -9.65 -1.56 19.03
N ARG A 114 -8.58 -2.21 18.54
CA ARG A 114 -7.54 -1.58 17.71
C ARG A 114 -7.09 -2.53 16.61
N SER A 115 -6.82 -2.01 15.43
CA SER A 115 -6.42 -2.73 14.23
C SER A 115 -5.19 -3.60 14.48
N PHE A 116 -4.18 -3.03 15.13
CA PHE A 116 -2.98 -3.76 15.54
C PHE A 116 -3.25 -4.99 16.43
N LEU A 117 -4.22 -4.89 17.35
CA LEU A 117 -4.61 -6.03 18.20
C LEU A 117 -5.36 -7.09 17.39
N ARG A 118 -6.23 -6.66 16.47
CA ARG A 118 -6.95 -7.55 15.55
C ARG A 118 -5.98 -8.28 14.63
N LEU A 119 -4.98 -7.60 14.09
CA LEU A 119 -3.90 -8.18 13.29
C LEU A 119 -3.12 -9.25 14.08
N LYS A 120 -2.73 -8.96 15.34
CA LYS A 120 -2.08 -9.97 16.20
C LYS A 120 -2.93 -11.21 16.39
N LEU A 121 -4.25 -11.04 16.61
CA LEU A 121 -5.17 -12.15 16.76
C LEU A 121 -5.29 -12.96 15.47
N ILE A 122 -5.36 -12.32 14.31
CA ILE A 122 -5.36 -13.00 13.01
C ILE A 122 -4.08 -13.80 12.82
N VAL A 123 -2.91 -13.18 12.99
CA VAL A 123 -1.63 -13.87 12.78
C VAL A 123 -1.47 -15.06 13.72
N ARG A 124 -1.96 -14.97 14.97
CA ARG A 124 -1.85 -16.06 15.95
C ARG A 124 -2.92 -17.14 15.78
N PHE A 125 -4.16 -16.74 15.49
CA PHE A 125 -5.35 -17.62 15.53
C PHE A 125 -6.08 -17.69 14.19
N HIS A 126 -5.38 -17.46 13.08
CA HIS A 126 -5.93 -17.44 11.71
C HIS A 126 -6.87 -18.63 11.44
N ARG A 127 -6.46 -19.86 11.77
CA ARG A 127 -7.27 -21.08 11.51
C ARG A 127 -8.64 -21.04 12.19
N VAL A 128 -8.69 -20.48 13.40
CA VAL A 128 -9.94 -20.36 14.19
C VAL A 128 -10.79 -19.20 13.67
N LEU A 129 -10.16 -18.09 13.29
CA LEU A 129 -10.85 -16.88 12.83
C LEU A 129 -11.29 -16.94 11.37
N ARG A 130 -10.70 -17.81 10.53
CA ARG A 130 -10.93 -17.89 9.08
C ARG A 130 -12.42 -17.85 8.70
N ARG A 131 -13.22 -18.78 9.24
CA ARG A 131 -14.67 -18.85 8.93
C ARG A 131 -15.42 -17.57 9.31
N ARG A 132 -14.99 -16.89 10.39
CA ARG A 132 -15.58 -15.63 10.82
C ARG A 132 -15.19 -14.50 9.88
N ILE A 133 -13.91 -14.41 9.52
CA ILE A 133 -13.37 -13.40 8.59
C ILE A 133 -14.11 -13.53 7.26
N ASP A 134 -14.10 -14.72 6.65
CA ASP A 134 -14.76 -15.00 5.36
C ASP A 134 -16.24 -14.57 5.42
N ARG A 135 -17.01 -15.05 6.41
CA ARG A 135 -18.43 -14.73 6.53
C ARG A 135 -18.70 -13.23 6.70
N ARG A 136 -17.85 -12.51 7.43
CA ARG A 136 -18.03 -11.08 7.69
C ARG A 136 -17.62 -10.25 6.47
N LEU A 137 -16.53 -10.61 5.79
CA LEU A 137 -16.10 -9.96 4.55
C LEU A 137 -17.06 -10.21 3.40
N HIS A 138 -17.56 -11.44 3.23
CA HIS A 138 -18.58 -11.77 2.23
C HIS A 138 -19.91 -11.01 2.41
N ARG A 139 -20.14 -10.39 3.58
CA ARG A 139 -21.26 -9.48 3.81
C ARG A 139 -20.89 -8.03 3.53
N LEU A 140 -19.71 -7.59 3.98
CA LEU A 140 -19.27 -6.20 3.90
C LEU A 140 -18.85 -5.78 2.48
N LEU A 141 -18.11 -6.63 1.77
CA LEU A 141 -17.56 -6.29 0.45
C LEU A 141 -18.64 -6.02 -0.61
N PRO A 142 -19.70 -6.85 -0.76
CA PRO A 142 -20.79 -6.53 -1.68
C PRO A 142 -21.46 -5.19 -1.39
N THR A 143 -21.67 -4.87 -0.10
CA THR A 143 -22.22 -3.57 0.30
C THR A 143 -21.27 -2.42 -0.02
N ALA A 144 -19.96 -2.58 0.21
CA ALA A 144 -18.96 -1.58 -0.10
C ALA A 144 -18.86 -1.32 -1.62
N VAL A 145 -18.83 -2.38 -2.43
CA VAL A 145 -18.86 -2.28 -3.90
C VAL A 145 -20.14 -1.59 -4.37
N THR A 146 -21.30 -2.01 -3.87
CA THR A 146 -22.59 -1.38 -4.22
C THR A 146 -22.57 0.11 -3.89
N THR A 147 -22.04 0.48 -2.72
CA THR A 147 -21.88 1.87 -2.31
C THR A 147 -20.99 2.67 -3.26
N ALA A 148 -19.80 2.16 -3.59
CA ALA A 148 -18.91 2.81 -4.55
C ALA A 148 -19.58 2.99 -5.92
N ARG A 149 -20.22 1.92 -6.44
CA ARG A 149 -20.85 1.91 -7.77
C ARG A 149 -22.06 2.82 -7.92
N ARG A 150 -22.73 3.20 -6.82
CA ARG A 150 -23.81 4.22 -6.88
C ARG A 150 -23.30 5.56 -7.40
N ARG A 151 -22.03 5.88 -7.15
CA ARG A 151 -21.45 7.19 -7.43
C ARG A 151 -20.37 7.14 -8.50
N PHE A 152 -19.59 6.07 -8.55
CA PHE A 152 -18.38 5.94 -9.36
C PHE A 152 -18.54 4.93 -10.50
N GLY A 153 -18.31 5.40 -11.73
CA GLY A 153 -18.42 4.59 -12.96
C GLY A 153 -17.11 4.00 -13.46
N GLY A 154 -15.97 4.26 -12.80
CA GLY A 154 -14.66 3.74 -13.19
C GLY A 154 -14.27 2.41 -12.53
N PRO A 155 -13.02 1.95 -12.73
CA PRO A 155 -12.51 0.71 -12.15
C PRO A 155 -12.53 0.68 -10.62
N VAL A 156 -13.08 -0.38 -10.03
CA VAL A 156 -13.15 -0.58 -8.58
C VAL A 156 -12.36 -1.83 -8.17
N THR A 157 -11.59 -1.71 -7.08
CA THR A 157 -10.82 -2.82 -6.50
C THR A 157 -10.84 -2.81 -4.97
N TYR A 158 -10.13 -3.76 -4.36
CA TYR A 158 -9.95 -3.93 -2.93
C TYR A 158 -8.54 -4.44 -2.68
N SER A 159 -7.88 -4.00 -1.62
CA SER A 159 -6.54 -4.47 -1.24
C SER A 159 -6.67 -5.59 -0.21
N ALA A 160 -6.62 -6.84 -0.69
CA ALA A 160 -6.82 -8.02 0.15
C ALA A 160 -5.54 -8.44 0.88
N ALA A 161 -5.66 -8.74 2.17
CA ALA A 161 -4.57 -9.35 2.92
C ALA A 161 -4.40 -10.83 2.52
N ALA A 162 -3.21 -11.38 2.76
CA ALA A 162 -2.86 -12.75 2.38
C ALA A 162 -3.77 -13.87 2.97
N TRP A 163 -4.56 -13.56 4.01
CA TRP A 163 -5.50 -14.48 4.68
C TRP A 163 -6.97 -14.22 4.35
N GLU A 164 -7.29 -13.18 3.56
CA GLU A 164 -8.66 -12.84 3.19
C GLU A 164 -9.05 -13.60 1.92
N ARG A 165 -10.24 -14.22 1.93
CA ARG A 165 -10.87 -14.79 0.74
C ARG A 165 -11.88 -13.78 0.21
N VAL A 166 -11.63 -13.31 -1.00
CA VAL A 166 -12.43 -12.26 -1.66
C VAL A 166 -13.08 -12.86 -2.89
N ASP A 167 -14.36 -12.54 -3.08
CA ASP A 167 -15.05 -12.78 -4.34
C ASP A 167 -14.68 -11.69 -5.34
N TRP A 168 -13.72 -12.00 -6.21
CA TRP A 168 -13.23 -11.06 -7.23
C TRP A 168 -14.22 -10.82 -8.36
N SER A 169 -15.33 -11.57 -8.46
CA SER A 169 -16.37 -11.29 -9.46
C SER A 169 -16.99 -9.90 -9.27
N LEU A 170 -16.98 -9.37 -8.03
CA LEU A 170 -17.50 -8.06 -7.64
C LEU A 170 -16.64 -6.86 -8.07
N PHE A 171 -15.38 -7.09 -8.46
CA PHE A 171 -14.37 -6.06 -8.70
C PHE A 171 -13.89 -6.08 -10.15
N ASP A 172 -13.34 -4.96 -10.64
CA ASP A 172 -12.75 -4.91 -12.00
C ASP A 172 -11.30 -5.38 -12.00
N VAL A 173 -10.60 -5.17 -10.88
CA VAL A 173 -9.18 -5.46 -10.70
C VAL A 173 -9.00 -6.30 -9.44
N VAL A 174 -8.14 -7.30 -9.51
CA VAL A 174 -7.73 -8.12 -8.36
C VAL A 174 -6.61 -7.38 -7.61
N GLY A 175 -6.87 -6.91 -6.40
CA GLY A 175 -5.90 -6.15 -5.60
C GLY A 175 -5.39 -6.93 -4.40
N VAL A 176 -4.09 -7.20 -4.31
CA VAL A 176 -3.53 -7.94 -3.17
C VAL A 176 -2.35 -7.24 -2.52
N SER A 177 -2.38 -7.19 -1.19
CA SER A 177 -1.23 -6.82 -0.36
C SER A 177 -0.33 -8.06 -0.22
N LEU A 178 0.81 -8.08 -0.91
CA LEU A 178 1.61 -9.29 -1.12
C LEU A 178 3.06 -9.11 -0.68
N TYR A 179 3.28 -9.30 0.62
CA TYR A 179 4.60 -9.25 1.22
C TYR A 179 5.36 -10.60 1.18
N ARG A 180 6.59 -10.57 0.67
CA ARG A 180 7.55 -11.67 0.78
C ARG A 180 8.21 -11.64 2.17
N SER A 181 8.46 -12.81 2.72
CA SER A 181 9.07 -13.01 4.03
C SER A 181 9.84 -14.32 4.03
N GLY A 182 10.67 -14.55 5.04
CA GLY A 182 11.41 -15.80 5.18
C GLY A 182 10.51 -17.05 5.31
N ARG A 183 9.22 -16.89 5.66
CA ARG A 183 8.28 -18.00 5.81
C ARG A 183 7.63 -18.45 4.50
N ASN A 184 7.41 -17.52 3.57
CA ASN A 184 6.77 -17.80 2.29
C ASN A 184 7.74 -17.70 1.11
N HIS A 185 9.00 -17.32 1.33
CA HIS A 185 10.01 -17.22 0.26
C HIS A 185 10.04 -18.43 -0.68
N PRO A 186 10.03 -19.70 -0.20
CA PRO A 186 10.10 -20.86 -1.10
C PRO A 186 8.89 -21.02 -2.01
N THR A 187 7.72 -20.51 -1.62
CA THR A 187 6.45 -20.67 -2.35
C THR A 187 5.91 -19.35 -2.92
N TYR A 188 6.67 -18.26 -2.78
CA TYR A 188 6.22 -16.92 -3.15
C TYR A 188 5.96 -16.80 -4.65
N ALA A 189 6.89 -17.30 -5.47
CA ALA A 189 6.77 -17.29 -6.92
C ALA A 189 5.58 -18.12 -7.42
N ASP A 190 5.40 -19.34 -6.89
CA ASP A 190 4.27 -20.19 -7.26
C ASP A 190 2.93 -19.57 -6.87
N ARG A 191 2.88 -18.89 -5.72
CA ARG A 191 1.69 -18.14 -5.29
C ARG A 191 1.39 -16.98 -6.23
N LEU A 192 2.41 -16.23 -6.66
CA LEU A 192 2.25 -15.13 -7.60
C LEU A 192 1.76 -15.64 -8.97
N ARG A 193 2.38 -16.68 -9.51
CA ARG A 193 1.94 -17.32 -10.77
C ARG A 193 0.52 -17.82 -10.70
N THR A 194 0.16 -18.47 -9.60
CA THR A 194 -1.20 -18.94 -9.37
C THR A 194 -2.18 -17.76 -9.34
N LEU A 195 -1.83 -16.66 -8.68
CA LEU A 195 -2.67 -15.47 -8.63
C LEU A 195 -2.89 -14.86 -10.01
N VAL A 196 -1.85 -14.73 -10.84
CA VAL A 196 -1.98 -14.19 -12.20
C VAL A 196 -2.76 -15.15 -13.10
N ARG A 197 -2.48 -16.45 -13.04
CA ARG A 197 -3.12 -17.46 -13.90
C ARG A 197 -4.59 -17.70 -13.57
N ASP A 198 -4.96 -17.69 -12.29
CA ASP A 198 -6.31 -18.10 -11.84
C ASP A 198 -7.35 -16.96 -12.00
N HIS A 199 -6.96 -15.82 -12.56
CA HIS A 199 -7.82 -14.65 -12.72
C HIS A 199 -7.75 -14.07 -14.13
N ASP A 200 -8.91 -13.99 -14.80
CA ASP A 200 -9.04 -13.34 -16.12
C ASP A 200 -9.08 -11.80 -16.03
N LYS A 201 -8.80 -11.23 -14.86
CA LYS A 201 -8.84 -9.80 -14.56
C LYS A 201 -7.44 -9.28 -14.29
N PRO A 202 -7.15 -7.98 -14.52
CA PRO A 202 -5.88 -7.39 -14.15
C PRO A 202 -5.55 -7.64 -12.68
N VAL A 203 -4.38 -8.22 -12.42
CA VAL A 203 -3.86 -8.46 -11.07
C VAL A 203 -2.89 -7.34 -10.69
N VAL A 204 -3.19 -6.66 -9.59
CA VAL A 204 -2.40 -5.57 -9.05
C VAL A 204 -1.91 -5.93 -7.65
N ILE A 205 -0.60 -5.86 -7.44
CA ILE A 205 -0.01 -5.92 -6.11
C ILE A 205 -0.15 -4.54 -5.48
N THR A 206 -1.15 -4.38 -4.62
CA THR A 206 -1.50 -3.08 -4.02
C THR A 206 -0.51 -2.67 -2.93
N GLU A 207 0.28 -3.59 -2.39
CA GLU A 207 1.26 -3.26 -1.36
C GLU A 207 2.38 -4.30 -1.30
N PHE A 208 3.64 -3.84 -1.34
CA PHE A 208 4.81 -4.63 -1.00
C PHE A 208 5.97 -3.72 -0.55
N GLY A 209 6.83 -4.26 0.33
CA GLY A 209 8.01 -3.56 0.81
C GLY A 209 8.64 -4.22 2.04
N CYS A 210 9.73 -3.65 2.54
CA CYS A 210 10.32 -3.98 3.83
C CYS A 210 11.02 -2.75 4.43
N GLY A 211 11.52 -2.88 5.66
CA GLY A 211 12.39 -1.87 6.27
C GLY A 211 13.81 -1.88 5.71
N ALA A 212 14.62 -0.93 6.15
CA ALA A 212 16.02 -0.71 5.76
C ALA A 212 17.00 -1.11 6.88
N PHE A 213 16.96 -2.38 7.28
CA PHE A 213 17.89 -2.97 8.24
C PHE A 213 18.25 -4.41 7.87
N THR A 214 19.37 -4.90 8.37
CA THR A 214 19.83 -6.27 8.13
C THR A 214 18.78 -7.30 8.58
N GLY A 215 18.27 -8.09 7.61
CA GLY A 215 17.22 -9.09 7.84
C GLY A 215 15.78 -8.60 7.68
N ALA A 216 15.57 -7.36 7.22
CA ALA A 216 14.24 -6.82 6.93
C ALA A 216 13.51 -7.58 5.81
N ASP A 217 14.24 -8.05 4.79
CA ASP A 217 13.78 -8.91 3.70
C ASP A 217 13.09 -10.20 4.19
N ARG A 218 13.59 -10.78 5.29
CA ARG A 218 13.00 -11.98 5.91
C ARG A 218 11.75 -11.65 6.73
N ARG A 219 11.56 -10.38 7.10
CA ARG A 219 10.39 -9.92 7.87
C ARG A 219 9.29 -9.38 6.96
N GLY A 220 9.60 -8.78 5.82
CA GLY A 220 8.62 -8.20 4.89
C GLY A 220 7.73 -7.17 5.59
N ALA A 221 6.40 -7.38 5.52
CA ALA A 221 5.40 -6.62 6.29
C ALA A 221 5.73 -6.54 7.79
N GLY A 222 6.49 -7.49 8.34
CA GLY A 222 6.85 -7.52 9.73
C GLY A 222 7.98 -6.56 10.14
N SER A 223 8.48 -5.71 9.25
CA SER A 223 9.62 -4.82 9.52
C SER A 223 9.35 -3.84 10.68
N PHE A 224 8.13 -3.31 10.78
CA PHE A 224 7.74 -2.38 11.86
C PHE A 224 7.73 -3.01 13.27
N TRP A 225 7.77 -4.33 13.42
CA TRP A 225 7.73 -5.01 14.73
C TRP A 225 8.98 -4.80 15.57
N ILE A 226 10.06 -4.30 14.98
CA ILE A 226 11.29 -3.97 15.70
C ILE A 226 11.11 -2.75 16.60
N VAL A 227 10.11 -1.91 16.35
CA VAL A 227 9.84 -0.73 17.17
C VAL A 227 9.10 -1.14 18.44
N ASN A 228 9.61 -0.67 19.58
CA ASN A 228 8.88 -0.68 20.83
C ASN A 228 7.95 0.53 20.95
N TRP A 229 6.75 0.39 20.41
CA TRP A 229 5.69 1.41 20.52
C TRP A 229 5.20 1.69 21.95
N PHE A 230 5.61 0.88 22.93
CA PHE A 230 5.27 1.10 24.34
C PHE A 230 6.35 1.87 25.11
N ALA A 231 7.48 2.18 24.48
CA ALA A 231 8.47 3.08 25.06
C ALA A 231 8.09 4.54 24.78
N VAL A 232 8.51 5.46 25.66
CA VAL A 232 8.36 6.90 25.48
C VAL A 232 9.75 7.54 25.53
N PRO A 233 10.28 8.06 24.41
CA PRO A 233 9.75 7.93 23.04
C PRO A 233 9.85 6.48 22.51
N PRO A 234 9.12 6.14 21.43
CA PRO A 234 9.27 4.86 20.73
C PRO A 234 10.73 4.63 20.35
N ARG A 235 11.19 3.37 20.45
CA ARG A 235 12.59 3.02 20.18
C ARG A 235 12.74 1.63 19.63
N ILE A 236 13.81 1.37 18.88
CA ILE A 236 14.09 0.06 18.29
C ILE A 236 14.51 -0.95 19.37
N ARG A 237 14.04 -2.19 19.22
CA ARG A 237 14.35 -3.33 20.09
C ARG A 237 15.52 -4.11 19.53
N GLY A 238 16.51 -4.38 20.38
CA GLY A 238 17.66 -5.21 19.99
C GLY A 238 18.53 -4.52 18.94
N ASP A 239 19.40 -5.32 18.31
CA ASP A 239 20.33 -4.84 17.29
C ASP A 239 19.79 -5.13 15.88
N HIS A 240 19.57 -4.06 15.13
CA HIS A 240 19.03 -4.07 13.76
C HIS A 240 19.75 -3.05 12.89
N PRO A 241 21.05 -3.23 12.60
CA PRO A 241 21.87 -2.25 11.89
C PRO A 241 21.18 -1.76 10.62
N ARG A 242 21.25 -0.44 10.37
CA ARG A 242 20.70 0.16 9.16
C ARG A 242 21.40 -0.43 7.94
N ASP A 243 20.60 -0.83 6.97
CA ASP A 243 21.07 -1.47 5.74
C ASP A 243 20.04 -1.18 4.65
N GLU A 244 20.27 -0.11 3.90
CA GLU A 244 19.38 0.32 2.81
C GLU A 244 19.49 -0.62 1.60
N THR A 245 20.65 -1.28 1.42
CA THR A 245 20.88 -2.25 0.34
C THR A 245 19.90 -3.42 0.41
N VAL A 246 19.52 -3.85 1.63
CA VAL A 246 18.53 -4.90 1.85
C VAL A 246 17.15 -4.48 1.34
N GLN A 247 16.73 -3.25 1.65
CA GLN A 247 15.46 -2.71 1.17
C GLN A 247 15.47 -2.56 -0.36
N ALA A 248 16.54 -1.98 -0.91
CA ALA A 248 16.71 -1.75 -2.33
C ALA A 248 16.62 -3.08 -3.11
N ARG A 249 17.44 -4.07 -2.74
CA ARG A 249 17.43 -5.40 -3.35
C ARG A 249 16.07 -6.08 -3.24
N TYR A 250 15.43 -6.01 -2.07
CA TYR A 250 14.11 -6.63 -1.88
C TYR A 250 13.06 -6.06 -2.84
N LEU A 251 13.02 -4.73 -3.01
CA LEU A 251 12.10 -4.07 -3.95
C LEU A 251 12.46 -4.39 -5.40
N GLY A 252 13.74 -4.30 -5.77
CA GLY A 252 14.19 -4.57 -7.14
C GLY A 252 13.92 -6.00 -7.60
N GLU A 253 14.15 -7.00 -6.73
CA GLU A 253 13.83 -8.40 -7.01
C GLU A 253 12.32 -8.61 -7.21
N LEU A 254 11.48 -8.00 -6.38
CA LEU A 254 10.03 -8.16 -6.49
C LEU A 254 9.45 -7.45 -7.71
N ILE A 255 9.93 -6.24 -8.04
CA ILE A 255 9.52 -5.55 -9.27
C ILE A 255 9.86 -6.40 -10.49
N GLY A 256 11.10 -6.89 -10.59
CA GLY A 256 11.50 -7.76 -11.70
C GLY A 256 10.70 -9.06 -11.76
N GLN A 257 10.35 -9.63 -10.60
CA GLN A 257 9.50 -10.82 -10.54
C GLN A 257 8.06 -10.53 -10.99
N TYR A 258 7.46 -9.40 -10.59
CA TYR A 258 6.12 -9.03 -11.01
C TYR A 258 6.04 -8.79 -12.52
N ASP A 259 7.05 -8.15 -13.08
CA ASP A 259 7.14 -7.92 -14.51
C ASP A 259 7.23 -9.23 -15.30
N ALA A 260 8.14 -10.13 -14.88
CA ALA A 260 8.36 -11.42 -15.53
C ALA A 260 7.14 -12.35 -15.45
N GLU A 261 6.38 -12.31 -14.36
CA GLU A 261 5.22 -13.18 -14.13
C GLU A 261 3.91 -12.57 -14.67
N GLY A 262 3.96 -11.43 -15.36
CA GLY A 262 2.80 -10.84 -16.05
C GLY A 262 1.80 -10.15 -15.13
N VAL A 263 2.23 -9.65 -13.98
CA VAL A 263 1.40 -8.80 -13.11
C VAL A 263 1.03 -7.52 -13.87
N HIS A 264 -0.21 -7.05 -13.73
CA HIS A 264 -0.64 -5.83 -14.41
C HIS A 264 -0.03 -4.56 -13.78
N GLY A 265 0.08 -4.55 -12.45
CA GLY A 265 0.58 -3.42 -11.71
C GLY A 265 1.13 -3.75 -10.33
N CYS A 266 2.04 -2.92 -9.83
CA CYS A 266 2.51 -3.05 -8.46
C CYS A 266 2.74 -1.68 -7.80
N PHE A 267 2.48 -1.59 -6.50
CA PHE A 267 2.67 -0.39 -5.70
C PHE A 267 3.70 -0.62 -4.60
N VAL A 268 4.87 -0.01 -4.75
CA VAL A 268 5.87 0.06 -3.67
C VAL A 268 5.21 0.79 -2.50
N PHE A 269 5.20 0.19 -1.33
CA PHE A 269 4.79 0.84 -0.10
C PHE A 269 6.06 1.24 0.65
N THR A 270 6.41 2.52 0.78
CA THR A 270 5.70 3.73 0.30
C THR A 270 6.69 4.86 -0.04
N PHE A 271 6.25 6.02 -0.55
CA PHE A 271 7.13 7.14 -0.90
C PHE A 271 7.92 7.67 0.31
N ALA A 272 7.22 8.14 1.34
CA ALA A 272 7.81 8.65 2.57
C ALA A 272 6.96 8.26 3.79
N MET A 273 7.59 8.21 4.97
CA MET A 273 6.93 7.97 6.25
C MET A 273 7.45 8.92 7.34
N PRO A 274 6.96 10.17 7.40
CA PRO A 274 7.42 11.15 8.40
C PRO A 274 7.28 10.67 9.85
N ASP A 275 6.26 9.86 10.16
CA ASP A 275 6.06 9.25 11.48
C ASP A 275 7.14 8.21 11.87
N PHE A 276 8.02 7.86 10.93
CA PHE A 276 9.18 6.99 11.11
C PHE A 276 10.43 7.81 10.83
N ALA A 277 10.70 8.79 11.70
CA ALA A 277 11.80 9.71 11.50
C ALA A 277 13.18 9.03 11.50
N ARG A 278 14.07 9.56 10.66
CA ARG A 278 15.50 9.23 10.61
C ARG A 278 16.21 9.96 11.74
N HIS A 279 17.06 9.23 12.44
CA HIS A 279 17.79 9.75 13.59
C HIS A 279 19.22 9.19 13.65
N ASP A 280 20.18 9.98 14.14
CA ASP A 280 21.59 9.59 14.20
C ASP A 280 21.86 8.52 15.28
N ASP A 281 21.19 8.63 16.43
CA ASP A 281 21.16 7.54 17.43
C ASP A 281 20.34 6.35 16.89
N PRO A 282 20.96 5.16 16.69
CA PRO A 282 20.27 4.00 16.13
C PRO A 282 19.08 3.53 16.96
N ARG A 283 19.03 3.83 18.27
CA ARG A 283 17.90 3.45 19.12
C ARG A 283 16.62 4.17 18.73
N PHE A 284 16.74 5.38 18.18
CA PHE A 284 15.62 6.23 17.78
C PHE A 284 15.46 6.37 16.27
N ASP A 285 16.35 5.78 15.46
CA ASP A 285 16.19 5.68 14.01
C ASP A 285 15.01 4.77 13.66
N LEU A 286 13.79 5.32 13.65
CA LEU A 286 12.56 4.61 13.32
C LEU A 286 12.46 4.37 11.81
N ASP A 287 13.07 5.24 11.00
CA ASP A 287 13.09 5.17 9.55
C ASP A 287 13.60 3.82 9.01
N ARG A 288 14.52 3.13 9.72
CA ARG A 288 14.93 1.77 9.34
C ARG A 288 13.81 0.74 9.46
N ALA A 289 12.88 0.91 10.40
CA ALA A 289 11.69 0.06 10.52
C ALA A 289 10.57 0.45 9.53
N GLY A 290 10.61 1.70 9.04
CA GLY A 290 9.68 2.25 8.07
C GLY A 290 9.91 1.73 6.67
N PHE A 291 8.86 1.79 5.86
CA PHE A 291 8.84 1.28 4.49
C PHE A 291 9.09 2.38 3.44
N GLY A 292 9.18 3.65 3.87
CA GLY A 292 9.47 4.78 3.00
C GLY A 292 10.78 4.58 2.21
N ILE A 293 10.79 4.96 0.94
CA ILE A 293 12.01 5.02 0.11
C ILE A 293 12.69 6.38 0.18
N VAL A 294 12.01 7.39 0.74
CA VAL A 294 12.56 8.69 1.14
C VAL A 294 12.60 8.73 2.67
N ALA A 295 13.78 8.94 3.22
CA ALA A 295 13.97 9.17 4.65
C ALA A 295 13.58 10.62 5.00
N VAL A 296 12.99 10.81 6.18
CA VAL A 296 12.58 12.12 6.70
C VAL A 296 13.12 12.26 8.11
N THR A 297 13.84 13.32 8.45
CA THR A 297 14.30 13.58 9.83
C THR A 297 13.19 14.23 10.66
N ASP A 298 13.38 14.33 11.98
CA ASP A 298 12.43 15.03 12.87
C ASP A 298 12.23 16.50 12.47
N ASP A 299 13.25 17.15 11.90
CA ASP A 299 13.19 18.52 11.37
C ASP A 299 12.57 18.61 9.97
N GLY A 300 12.07 17.49 9.44
CA GLY A 300 11.43 17.42 8.12
C GLY A 300 12.42 17.39 6.94
N VAL A 301 13.73 17.26 7.18
CA VAL A 301 14.73 17.15 6.11
C VAL A 301 14.54 15.80 5.41
N ARG A 302 14.42 15.84 4.08
CA ARG A 302 14.18 14.67 3.24
C ARG A 302 15.44 14.26 2.49
N GLY A 303 15.65 12.95 2.33
CA GLY A 303 16.73 12.40 1.50
C GLY A 303 16.35 11.03 0.91
N PRO A 304 16.71 10.76 -0.36
CA PRO A 304 16.46 9.46 -0.97
C PRO A 304 17.27 8.37 -0.25
N LYS A 305 16.66 7.20 -0.06
CA LYS A 305 17.38 5.98 0.34
C LYS A 305 17.92 5.28 -0.90
N GLU A 306 18.80 4.29 -0.72
CA GLU A 306 19.23 3.42 -1.83
C GLU A 306 18.05 2.74 -2.55
N ALA A 307 16.97 2.44 -1.80
CA ALA A 307 15.74 1.90 -2.36
C ALA A 307 15.07 2.82 -3.39
N PHE A 308 15.20 4.15 -3.25
CA PHE A 308 14.71 5.11 -4.24
C PHE A 308 15.39 4.89 -5.59
N HIS A 309 16.72 4.82 -5.58
CA HIS A 309 17.51 4.66 -6.79
C HIS A 309 17.27 3.30 -7.47
N GLU A 310 17.13 2.22 -6.70
CA GLU A 310 16.83 0.91 -7.29
C GLU A 310 15.42 0.85 -7.88
N VAL A 311 14.41 1.46 -7.24
CA VAL A 311 13.06 1.54 -7.82
C VAL A 311 13.06 2.38 -9.10
N ALA A 312 13.69 3.56 -9.08
CA ALA A 312 13.84 4.41 -10.27
C ALA A 312 14.48 3.65 -11.43
N ARG A 313 15.60 2.96 -11.16
CA ARG A 313 16.32 2.17 -12.16
C ARG A 313 15.43 1.08 -12.75
N ARG A 314 14.75 0.28 -11.92
CA ARG A 314 13.87 -0.80 -12.39
C ARG A 314 12.69 -0.30 -13.21
N TYR A 315 12.02 0.77 -12.75
CA TYR A 315 10.89 1.34 -13.47
C TYR A 315 11.32 2.07 -14.75
N GLY A 316 12.53 2.64 -14.77
CA GLY A 316 13.18 3.22 -15.96
C GLY A 316 13.53 2.15 -16.99
N ASP A 317 14.20 1.07 -16.59
CA ASP A 317 14.52 -0.07 -17.48
C ASP A 317 13.24 -0.61 -18.16
N ILE A 318 12.18 -0.83 -17.38
CA ILE A 318 10.88 -1.27 -17.89
C ILE A 318 10.22 -0.22 -18.79
N ALA A 319 10.51 1.07 -18.61
CA ALA A 319 10.00 2.13 -19.48
C ALA A 319 10.59 2.04 -20.89
N GLU A 320 11.87 1.68 -20.98
CA GLU A 320 12.66 1.67 -22.20
C GLU A 320 12.44 0.40 -23.02
N GLU A 321 12.05 -0.70 -22.37
CA GLU A 321 11.82 -2.01 -22.99
C GLU A 321 10.48 -2.15 -23.74
N GLY A 322 9.50 -1.25 -23.54
CA GLY A 322 8.16 -1.32 -24.16
C GLY A 322 7.75 -0.10 -24.96
#